data_AF-A0A532D7H0-F1
#
_entry.id   AF-A0A532D7H0-F1
#
_cell.length_a   1.000
_cell.length_b   1.000
_cell.length_c   1.000
_cell.angle_alpha   90.00
_cell.angle_beta   90.00
_cell.angle_gamma   90.00
#
_symmetry.space_group_name_H-M   'P 1'
#
loop_
_entity.id
_entity.type
_entity.pdbx_description
1 polymer ?
#
loop_
_entity_poly.entity_id
_entity_poly.type
_entity_poly.pdbx_seq_one_letter_code
_entity_poly.pdbx_strand_id
1 'polypeptide(L)' 'MRCTRCEGLMVREKFEDLGALGPNDYEYAGWRCINCGEIVDPVIAAHRRLTSRPVASHSALTTV' A
#
# COMPACT_ATOMS: atom_id res chain seq x y z
N MET A 1 1.15 -9.47 -11.36
CA MET A 1 1.92 -8.32 -10.82
C MET A 1 3.08 -8.84 -9.98
N ARG A 2 4.16 -8.07 -9.82
CA ARG A 2 5.31 -8.42 -8.97
C ARG A 2 5.37 -7.52 -7.74
N CYS A 3 5.89 -8.06 -6.64
CA CYS A 3 6.10 -7.29 -5.43
C CYS A 3 7.21 -6.25 -5.66
N THR A 4 6.94 -4.97 -5.38
CA THR A 4 7.92 -3.88 -5.55
C THR A 4 9.10 -3.94 -4.58
N ARG A 5 9.05 -4.82 -3.57
CA ARG A 5 10.13 -5.00 -2.58
C ARG A 5 11.08 -6.14 -2.90
N CYS A 6 10.56 -7.26 -3.40
CA CYS A 6 11.34 -8.49 -3.58
C CYS A 6 11.18 -9.13 -4.96
N GLU A 7 10.43 -8.50 -5.87
CA GLU A 7 10.09 -9.02 -7.20
C GLU A 7 9.33 -10.37 -7.20
N GLY A 8 8.84 -10.76 -6.02
CA GLY A 8 8.13 -12.00 -5.78
C GLY A 8 6.70 -12.02 -6.32
N LEU A 9 6.07 -13.19 -6.24
CA LEU A 9 4.69 -13.40 -6.67
C LEU A 9 3.72 -12.69 -5.72
N MET A 10 2.80 -11.93 -6.29
CA MET A 10 1.68 -11.33 -5.58
C MET A 10 0.40 -12.08 -5.93
N VAL A 11 -0.40 -12.40 -4.92
CA VAL A 11 -1.71 -13.04 -5.06
C VAL A 11 -2.79 -12.12 -4.52
N ARG A 12 -3.98 -12.21 -5.09
CA ARG A 12 -5.14 -11.44 -4.62
C ARG A 12 -5.76 -12.16 -3.42
N GLU A 13 -5.95 -11.44 -2.33
CA GLU A 13 -6.46 -11.98 -1.07
C GLU A 13 -7.58 -11.07 -0.55
N LYS A 14 -8.55 -11.64 0.16
CA LYS A 14 -9.58 -10.89 0.88
C LYS A 14 -9.05 -10.59 2.28
N PHE A 15 -9.20 -9.35 2.71
CA PHE A 15 -8.82 -8.87 4.02
C PHE A 15 -10.08 -8.41 4.74
N GLU A 16 -10.19 -8.80 6.01
CA GLU A 16 -11.29 -8.42 6.90
C GLU A 16 -10.79 -7.33 7.85
N ASP A 17 -11.52 -6.23 7.95
CA ASP A 17 -11.28 -5.23 9.00
C ASP A 17 -12.03 -5.61 10.28
N LEU A 18 -11.34 -6.32 11.17
CA LEU A 18 -11.87 -6.74 12.48
C LEU A 18 -12.13 -5.58 13.46
N GLY A 19 -11.77 -4.33 13.09
CA GLY A 19 -11.96 -3.14 13.93
C GLY A 19 -13.26 -2.36 13.69
N ALA A 20 -14.02 -2.70 12.65
CA ALA A 20 -15.26 -2.00 12.33
C ALA A 20 -16.41 -2.49 13.23
N LEU A 21 -16.75 -1.70 14.27
CA LEU A 21 -17.90 -1.92 15.16
C LEU A 21 -19.25 -1.60 14.46
N GLY A 22 -19.52 -2.19 13.29
CA GLY A 22 -20.75 -1.97 12.53
C GLY A 22 -21.13 -3.16 11.65
N PRO A 23 -22.42 -3.32 11.33
CA PRO A 23 -22.98 -4.48 10.60
C PRO A 23 -22.62 -4.53 9.10
N ASN A 24 -21.63 -3.75 8.70
CA ASN A 24 -21.19 -3.59 7.33
C ASN A 24 -19.75 -4.07 7.28
N ASP A 25 -19.64 -5.39 7.19
CA ASP A 25 -18.44 -6.19 7.04
C ASP A 25 -17.53 -5.56 5.97
N TYR A 26 -16.52 -4.81 6.41
CA TYR A 26 -15.54 -4.19 5.51
C TYR A 26 -14.52 -5.24 5.08
N GLU A 27 -14.97 -6.19 4.25
CA GLU A 27 -14.09 -7.02 3.44
C GLU A 27 -13.55 -6.18 2.26
N TYR A 28 -12.24 -6.15 2.08
CA TYR A 28 -11.63 -5.57 0.89
C TYR A 28 -10.68 -6.57 0.21
N ALA A 29 -10.53 -6.44 -1.10
CA ALA A 29 -9.57 -7.24 -1.86
C ALA A 29 -8.25 -6.47 -2.00
N GLY A 30 -7.16 -7.07 -1.54
CA GLY A 30 -5.81 -6.54 -1.68
C GLY A 30 -4.88 -7.55 -2.35
N TRP A 31 -3.60 -7.20 -2.42
CA TRP A 31 -2.57 -8.09 -2.95
C TRP A 31 -1.51 -8.38 -1.91
N ARG A 32 -1.21 -9.66 -1.66
CA ARG A 32 -0.15 -10.09 -0.76
C ARG A 32 0.98 -10.74 -1.51
N CYS A 33 2.22 -10.39 -1.17
CA CYS A 33 3.38 -11.13 -1.62
C CYS A 33 3.54 -12.41 -0.80
N ILE A 34 3.53 -13.57 -1.46
CA ILE A 34 3.74 -14.85 -0.77
C ILE A 34 5.20 -15.07 -0.35
N ASN A 35 6.15 -14.30 -0.90
CA ASN A 35 7.58 -14.44 -0.61
C ASN A 35 8.03 -13.57 0.57
N CYS A 36 7.56 -12.32 0.66
CA CYS A 36 8.04 -11.36 1.69
C CYS A 36 6.93 -10.76 2.56
N GLY A 37 5.65 -11.08 2.29
CA GLY A 37 4.53 -10.59 3.08
C GLY A 37 4.09 -9.15 2.84
N GLU A 38 4.63 -8.45 1.83
CA GLU A 38 4.16 -7.10 1.50
C GLU A 38 2.69 -7.12 1.07
N ILE A 39 1.89 -6.16 1.57
CA ILE A 39 0.46 -6.04 1.28
C ILE A 39 0.18 -4.72 0.58
N VAL A 40 -0.45 -4.79 -0.59
CA VAL A 40 -0.88 -3.63 -1.36
C VAL A 40 -2.40 -3.54 -1.32
N ASP A 41 -2.89 -2.57 -0.57
CA ASP A 41 -4.27 -2.09 -0.64
C ASP A 41 -4.45 -1.22 -1.92
N PRO A 42 -5.39 -1.56 -2.83
CA PRO A 42 -5.58 -0.82 -4.07
C PRO A 42 -6.07 0.63 -3.88
N VAL A 43 -6.87 0.89 -2.85
CA VAL A 43 -7.42 2.20 -2.51
C VAL A 43 -6.31 3.11 -1.99
N ILE A 44 -5.50 2.63 -1.05
CA ILE A 44 -4.33 3.36 -0.55
C ILE A 44 -3.34 3.60 -1.68
N ALA A 45 -3.09 2.60 -2.53
CA ALA A 45 -2.20 2.75 -3.67
C ALA A 45 -2.72 3.80 -4.68
N ALA A 46 -4.02 3.82 -4.96
CA ALA A 46 -4.64 4.85 -5.80
C ALA A 46 -4.52 6.25 -5.17
N HIS A 47 -4.85 6.38 -3.89
CA HIS A 47 -4.72 7.64 -3.16
C HIS A 47 -3.28 8.17 -3.16
N ARG A 48 -2.29 7.30 -2.94
CA ARG A 48 -0.87 7.69 -3.02
C ARG A 48 -0.48 8.18 -4.41
N ARG A 49 -0.95 7.54 -5.49
CA ARG A 49 -0.68 8.01 -6.87
C ARG A 49 -1.27 9.41 -7.14
N LEU A 50 -2.42 9.71 -6.54
CA LEU A 50 -3.06 11.03 -6.68
C LEU A 50 -2.37 12.11 -5.84
N THR A 51 -1.87 11.74 -4.65
CA THR A 51 -1.29 12.68 -3.68
C THR A 51 0.22 12.82 -3.77
N SER A 52 0.93 11.91 -4.47
CA SER A 52 2.38 11.96 -4.66
C SER A 52 2.85 13.03 -5.64
N ARG A 53 2.12 14.14 -5.79
CA ARG A 53 2.65 15.34 -6.43
C ARG A 53 3.90 15.73 -5.62
N PRO A 54 5.08 15.91 -6.24
CA PRO A 54 6.30 16.15 -5.49
C PRO A 54 6.10 17.43 -4.67
N VAL A 55 6.04 17.28 -3.35
CA VAL A 55 6.36 18.38 -2.46
C VAL A 55 7.80 18.69 -2.80
N ALA A 56 8.04 19.84 -3.45
CA ALA A 56 9.37 20.29 -3.79
C ALA A 56 10.23 20.20 -2.53
N SER A 57 11.17 19.26 -2.52
CA SER A 57 12.11 19.08 -1.45
C SER A 57 12.93 20.36 -1.34
N HIS A 58 12.72 21.15 -0.30
CA HIS A 58 13.68 22.17 0.08
C HIS A 58 14.98 21.44 0.42
N SER A 59 15.92 21.42 -0.53
CA SER A 59 17.28 20.97 -0.31
C SER A 59 17.91 21.86 0.76
N ALA A 60 18.01 21.36 1.99
CA ALA A 60 18.86 21.96 3.00
C ALA A 60 20.32 21.69 2.58
N LEU A 61 20.93 22.65 1.88
CA LEU A 61 22.38 22.74 1.79
C LEU A 61 22.89 23.03 3.21
N THR A 62 23.65 22.10 3.78
CA THR A 62 24.52 22.40 4.91
C THR A 62 25.95 22.14 4.46
N THR A 63 26.62 23.22 4.06
CA THR A 63 28.06 23.30 3.90
C THR A 63 28.68 23.49 5.28
N VAL A 64 29.57 22.59 5.70
CA VAL A 64 30.77 22.89 6.51
C VAL A 64 31.88 21.96 6.06
#